data_AF-A0A957F5P8-F1
#
_entry.id   AF-A0A957F5P8-F1
#
_cell.length_a   1.000
_cell.length_b   1.000
_cell.length_c   1.000
_cell.angle_alpha   90.00
_cell.angle_beta   90.00
_cell.angle_gamma   90.00
#
_symmetry.space_group_name_H-M   'P 1'
#
loop_
_entity.id
_entity.type
_entity.pdbx_description
1 polymer ?
#
loop_
_entity_poly.entity_id
_entity_poly.type
_entity_poly.pdbx_seq_one_letter_code
_entity_poly.pdbx_strand_id
1 'polypeptide(L)'
;MDITTPPTIVEQLTRLSAFPRDKNGRSLVPDDLLERMKLVTTEEAWVVLRKHGYHHQFEGNWFQTHPDRILVGRAVTAMMLPYRPDFHE
;
A
#
# COMPACT_ATOMS: atom_id res chain seq x y z
N MET A 1 5.14 21.71 -9.62
CA MET A 1 5.24 20.43 -10.36
C MET A 1 4.21 19.47 -9.78
N ASP A 2 3.40 18.80 -10.62
CA ASP A 2 2.51 17.73 -10.16
C ASP A 2 3.33 16.42 -10.12
N ILE A 3 3.97 16.16 -8.98
CA ILE A 3 4.80 14.96 -8.74
C ILE A 3 3.95 13.72 -8.41
N THR A 4 2.64 13.81 -8.57
CA THR A 4 1.74 12.69 -8.28
C THR A 4 1.85 11.63 -9.37
N THR A 5 1.70 10.37 -8.99
CA THR A 5 1.60 9.29 -9.97
C THR A 5 0.29 9.47 -10.74
N PRO A 6 0.32 9.59 -12.09
CA PRO A 6 -0.89 9.70 -12.88
C PRO A 6 -1.85 8.53 -12.61
N PRO A 7 -3.17 8.78 -12.49
CA PRO A 7 -4.16 7.72 -12.21
C PRO A 7 -4.09 6.55 -13.20
N THR A 8 -3.82 6.85 -14.47
CA THR A 8 -3.70 5.85 -15.55
C THR A 8 -2.57 4.85 -15.31
N ILE A 9 -1.45 5.28 -14.72
CA ILE A 9 -0.34 4.39 -14.36
C ILE A 9 -0.77 3.47 -13.21
N VAL A 10 -1.43 4.01 -12.19
CA VAL A 10 -1.91 3.23 -11.04
C VAL A 10 -2.91 2.16 -11.50
N GLU A 11 -3.84 2.53 -12.39
CA GLU A 11 -4.81 1.62 -12.98
C GLU A 11 -4.14 0.50 -13.78
N GLN A 12 -3.14 0.82 -14.61
CA GLN A 12 -2.40 -0.17 -15.39
C GLN A 12 -1.65 -1.15 -14.50
N LEU A 13 -0.94 -0.66 -13.47
CA LEU A 13 -0.18 -1.49 -12.54
C LEU A 13 -1.08 -2.41 -11.71
N THR A 14 -2.32 -1.99 -11.44
CA THR A 14 -3.28 -2.73 -10.62
C THR A 14 -4.47 -3.24 -11.42
N ARG A 15 -4.33 -3.42 -12.74
CA ARG A 15 -5.44 -3.69 -13.68
C ARG A 15 -6.29 -4.92 -13.34
N LEU A 16 -5.74 -5.88 -12.62
CA LEU A 16 -6.43 -7.11 -12.20
C LEU A 16 -7.30 -6.93 -10.95
N SER A 17 -7.29 -5.75 -10.33
CA SER A 17 -8.14 -5.44 -9.18
C SER A 17 -9.62 -5.54 -9.55
N ALA A 18 -10.37 -6.33 -8.77
CA ALA A 18 -11.83 -6.48 -8.90
C ALA A 18 -12.64 -5.38 -8.18
N PHE A 19 -11.98 -4.50 -7.42
CA PHE A 19 -12.65 -3.47 -6.63
C PHE A 19 -12.87 -2.15 -7.40
N PRO A 20 -13.89 -1.34 -7.01
CA PRO A 20 -14.05 0.03 -7.48
C PRO A 20 -12.78 0.87 -7.26
N ARG A 21 -12.62 1.97 -7.98
CA ARG A 21 -11.45 2.85 -7.87
C ARG A 21 -11.83 4.25 -7.44
N ASP A 22 -10.92 4.93 -6.76
CA ASP A 22 -11.05 6.35 -6.47
C ASP A 22 -10.66 7.22 -7.69
N LYS A 23 -10.75 8.54 -7.53
CA LYS A 23 -10.34 9.51 -8.57
C LYS A 23 -8.86 9.45 -8.95
N ASN A 24 -8.02 8.79 -8.14
CA ASN A 24 -6.60 8.61 -8.37
C ASN A 24 -6.27 7.23 -8.97
N GLY A 25 -7.29 6.47 -9.37
CA GLY A 25 -7.13 5.13 -9.93
C GLY A 25 -6.82 4.04 -8.91
N ARG A 26 -6.82 4.34 -7.60
CA ARG A 26 -6.49 3.36 -6.53
C ARG A 26 -7.70 2.50 -6.20
N SER A 27 -7.47 1.20 -6.05
CA SER A 27 -8.50 0.24 -5.67
C SER A 27 -9.06 0.50 -4.26
N LEU A 28 -10.37 0.65 -4.17
CA LEU A 28 -11.14 0.80 -2.94
C LEU A 28 -11.56 -0.58 -2.43
N VAL A 29 -10.61 -1.28 -1.80
CA VAL A 29 -10.89 -2.50 -1.04
C VAL A 29 -11.94 -2.17 0.04
N PRO A 30 -13.02 -2.94 0.25
CA PRO A 30 -14.03 -2.66 1.27
C PRO A 30 -13.51 -2.61 2.71
N ASP A 31 -14.11 -1.79 3.58
CA ASP A 31 -13.70 -1.64 4.98
C ASP A 31 -13.86 -2.94 5.79
N ASP A 32 -14.89 -3.74 5.52
CA ASP A 32 -15.12 -5.02 6.20
C ASP A 32 -13.95 -6.00 5.97
N LEU A 33 -13.33 -5.96 4.80
CA LEU A 33 -12.16 -6.77 4.49
C LEU A 33 -10.94 -6.30 5.31
N LEU A 34 -10.76 -4.99 5.46
CA LEU A 34 -9.70 -4.43 6.29
C LEU A 34 -9.87 -4.78 7.77
N GLU A 35 -11.10 -4.71 8.28
CA GLU A 35 -11.40 -5.08 9.67
C GLU A 35 -11.11 -6.56 9.95
N ARG A 36 -11.52 -7.47 9.05
CA ARG A 36 -11.22 -8.90 9.19
C ARG A 36 -9.72 -9.20 9.11
N MET A 37 -8.98 -8.45 8.30
CA MET A 37 -7.54 -8.64 8.13
C MET A 37 -6.76 -8.30 9.41
N LYS A 38 -7.32 -7.53 10.35
CA LYS A 38 -6.68 -7.29 11.67
C LYS A 38 -6.51 -8.56 12.50
N LEU A 39 -7.25 -9.63 12.19
CA LEU A 39 -7.13 -10.93 12.86
C LEU A 39 -6.04 -11.83 12.24
N VAL A 40 -5.46 -11.42 11.11
CA VAL A 40 -4.49 -12.22 10.34
C VAL A 40 -3.07 -11.78 10.70
N THR A 41 -2.21 -12.74 11.02
CA THR A 41 -0.79 -12.47 11.25
C THR A 41 -0.06 -12.17 9.94
N THR A 42 1.04 -11.42 10.00
CA THR A 42 1.78 -11.07 8.78
C THR A 42 2.38 -12.31 8.10
N GLU A 43 2.76 -13.33 8.88
CA GLU A 43 3.25 -14.62 8.40
C GLU A 43 2.18 -15.40 7.62
N GLU A 44 0.95 -15.46 8.12
CA GLU A 44 -0.16 -16.11 7.42
C GLU A 44 -0.45 -15.42 6.08
N ALA A 45 -0.52 -14.09 6.08
CA ALA A 45 -0.70 -13.31 4.86
C ALA A 45 0.45 -13.55 3.87
N TRP A 46 1.70 -13.56 4.35
CA TRP A 46 2.88 -13.79 3.52
C TRP A 46 2.90 -15.20 2.92
N VAL A 47 2.49 -16.24 3.66
CA VAL A 47 2.39 -17.60 3.13
C VAL A 47 1.40 -17.68 1.97
N VAL A 48 0.24 -17.00 2.06
CA VAL A 48 -0.74 -16.95 0.97
C VAL A 48 -0.14 -16.29 -0.28
N LEU A 49 0.54 -15.15 -0.11
CA LEU A 49 1.19 -14.43 -1.21
C LEU A 49 2.29 -15.28 -1.86
N ARG A 50 3.10 -15.96 -1.05
CA ARG A 50 4.17 -16.85 -1.51
C ARG A 50 3.64 -18.02 -2.33
N LYS A 51 2.51 -18.62 -1.93
CA LYS A 51 1.83 -19.69 -2.70
C LYS A 51 1.38 -19.23 -4.09
N HIS A 52 1.12 -17.94 -4.26
CA HIS A 52 0.76 -17.33 -5.56
C HIS A 52 1.98 -16.75 -6.31
N GLY A 53 3.21 -17.05 -5.88
CA GLY A 53 4.45 -16.61 -6.53
C GLY A 53 4.96 -15.24 -6.10
N TYR A 54 4.33 -14.58 -5.13
CA TYR A 54 4.76 -13.26 -4.64
C TYR A 54 5.73 -13.42 -3.46
N HIS A 55 7.01 -13.64 -3.76
CA HIS A 55 8.01 -13.95 -2.73
C HIS A 55 8.48 -12.75 -1.90
N HIS A 56 8.45 -11.54 -2.47
CA HIS A 56 9.03 -10.32 -1.89
C HIS A 56 7.96 -9.35 -1.36
N GLN A 57 7.08 -9.83 -0.49
CA GLN A 57 5.94 -9.07 0.05
C GLN A 57 5.94 -8.97 1.58
N PHE A 58 7.09 -9.23 2.21
CA PHE A 58 7.28 -9.14 3.64
C PHE A 58 8.59 -8.40 3.93
N GLU A 59 8.53 -7.49 4.90
CA GLU A 59 9.70 -6.84 5.48
C GLU A 59 9.59 -6.90 7.00
N GLY A 60 10.67 -7.31 7.65
CA GLY A 60 10.76 -7.45 9.10
C GLY A 60 11.64 -6.36 9.72
N ASN A 61 11.87 -6.44 11.03
CA ASN A 61 12.79 -5.56 11.75
C ASN A 61 12.43 -4.06 11.73
N TRP A 62 11.16 -3.72 11.53
CA TRP A 62 10.69 -2.34 11.65
C TRP A 62 10.69 -1.92 13.12
N PHE A 63 11.08 -0.67 13.38
CA PHE A 63 10.96 -0.08 14.71
C PHE A 63 9.47 0.20 15.01
N GLN A 64 8.95 -0.45 16.05
CA GLN A 64 7.56 -0.29 16.48
C GLN A 64 7.45 0.92 17.42
N THR A 65 6.92 2.03 16.91
CA THR A 65 6.67 3.23 17.72
C THR A 65 5.52 3.05 18.72
N HIS A 66 4.59 2.14 18.42
CA HIS A 66 3.44 1.81 19.25
C HIS A 66 3.30 0.28 19.31
N PRO A 67 3.90 -0.39 20.32
CA PRO A 67 3.78 -1.83 20.46
C PRO A 67 2.32 -2.25 20.68
N ASP A 68 2.02 -3.51 20.38
CA ASP A 68 0.71 -4.17 20.56
C ASP A 68 -0.44 -3.60 19.73
N ARG A 69 -0.17 -2.70 18.77
CA ARG A 69 -1.17 -2.17 17.85
C ARG A 69 -1.04 -2.79 16.47
N ILE A 70 -2.14 -3.35 15.98
CA ILE A 70 -2.24 -3.90 14.62
C ILE A 70 -2.69 -2.80 13.66
N LEU A 71 -1.94 -2.64 12.57
CA LEU A 71 -2.24 -1.69 11.51
C LEU A 71 -2.56 -2.43 10.21
N VAL A 72 -3.76 -2.17 9.68
CA VAL A 72 -4.21 -2.62 8.37
C VAL A 72 -4.83 -1.42 7.66
N GLY A 73 -4.53 -1.24 6.38
CA GLY A 73 -5.11 -0.15 5.62
C GLY A 73 -4.82 -0.23 4.13
N ARG A 74 -5.32 0.78 3.41
CA ARG A 74 -5.06 0.98 1.98
C ARG A 74 -3.77 1.79 1.85
N ALA A 75 -2.80 1.29 1.08
CA ALA A 75 -1.52 1.95 0.94
C ALA A 75 -1.65 3.28 0.20
N VAL A 76 -1.12 4.35 0.81
CA VAL A 76 -0.83 5.63 0.15
C VAL A 76 0.68 5.70 -0.01
N THR A 77 1.15 5.70 -1.26
CA THR A 77 2.57 5.76 -1.59
C THR A 77 2.99 7.20 -1.77
N ALA A 78 4.09 7.59 -1.13
CA ALA A 78 4.67 8.93 -1.24
C ALA A 78 6.15 8.81 -1.60
N MET A 79 6.65 9.79 -2.35
CA MET A 79 8.08 9.95 -2.63
C MET A 79 8.52 11.26 -1.99
N MET A 80 9.58 11.19 -1.19
CA MET A 80 10.19 12.35 -0.55
C MET A 80 11.47 12.69 -1.31
N LEU A 81 11.68 13.96 -1.60
CA LEU A 81 12.90 14.48 -2.22
C LEU A 81 13.54 15.49 -1.26
N PRO A 82 14.89 15.59 -1.23
CA PRO A 82 15.55 16.64 -0.47
C PRO A 82 15.06 18.03 -0.91
N TYR A 83 14.98 18.94 0.06
CA TYR A 83 14.64 20.33 -0.22
C TYR A 83 15.68 20.94 -1.19
N ARG A 84 15.16 21.63 -2.21
CA ARG A 84 15.93 22.29 -3.27
C ARG A 84 15.57 23.77 -3.26
N PRO A 85 16.39 24.64 -2.64
CA PRO A 85 16.09 26.07 -2.54
C PRO A 85 15.89 26.74 -3.92
N ASP A 86 16.60 26.27 -4.93
CA ASP A 86 16.55 26.69 -6.33
C ASP A 86 15.27 26.29 -7.08
N PHE A 87 14.36 25.56 -6.42
CA PHE A 87 13.22 24.90 -7.05
C PHE A 87 11.89 25.14 -6.34
N HIS A 88 11.90 25.87 -5.21
CA HIS A 88 10.74 26.14 -4.37
C HIS A 88 10.47 27.65 -4.23
N GLU A 89 10.58 28.40 -5.33
CA GLU A 89 9.93 29.72 -5.49
C GLU A 89 8.52 29.57 -6.06
#